data_AF-M0NPS6-F1
#
_entry.id   AF-M0NPS6-F1
#
_cell.length_a   1.000
_cell.length_b   1.000
_cell.length_c   1.000
_cell.angle_alpha   90.00
_cell.angle_beta   90.00
_cell.angle_gamma   90.00
#
_symmetry.space_group_name_H-M   'P 1'
#
loop_
_entity.id
_entity.type
_entity.pdbx_description
1 polymer ?
#
loop_
_entity_poly.entity_id
_entity_poly.type
_entity_poly.pdbx_seq_one_letter_code
_entity_poly.pdbx_strand_id
1 'polypeptide(L)'
;MNQESKSLENKQIRFVTFHPSFSYEDFIEGLTAKETDNGSVSYKMDPGIFKDVCTDAKEAYRQTPEGQQAPPYVLIIDEINRGNLAKIFGETITQLELDKRLDADEEVELSLAHSGDPFVVPPNLYLIGTMNTADQSISLVDAALRRRFGFLSFPPEYEVFEEAYDFKEMDPELTRVLEASITALEIINRNILDTGELGKGKQVGHSYLLNHESVDDVVNAWRFNILPLLDEYYFGDIERLQSVLFETESSALFDVERREIDTFDRETLLAELEGLQTRSAYDV
;
A
#
# COMPACT_ATOMS: atom_id res chain seq x y z
N MET A 1 -9.77 15.05 -14.60
CA MET A 1 -10.06 14.04 -13.55
C MET A 1 -11.17 14.55 -12.64
N ASN A 2 -12.23 13.75 -12.52
CA ASN A 2 -13.43 14.08 -11.76
C ASN A 2 -13.11 14.38 -10.29
N GLN A 3 -13.56 15.56 -9.86
CA GLN A 3 -13.79 15.93 -8.46
C GLN A 3 -14.96 15.12 -7.88
N GLU A 4 -14.82 13.79 -7.84
CA GLU A 4 -15.70 12.91 -7.07
C GLU A 4 -14.92 12.14 -6.00
N SER A 5 -14.00 12.81 -5.31
CA SER A 5 -13.75 12.53 -3.89
C SER A 5 -14.93 13.09 -3.07
N LYS A 6 -16.13 12.57 -3.33
CA LYS A 6 -17.26 12.73 -2.40
C LYS A 6 -16.82 12.10 -1.09
N SER A 7 -16.95 12.88 -0.02
CA SER A 7 -16.65 12.49 1.36
C SER A 7 -17.06 11.05 1.64
N LEU A 8 -16.18 10.28 2.30
CA LEU A 8 -16.50 9.01 2.96
C LEU A 8 -17.44 9.27 4.15
N GLU A 9 -18.60 9.88 3.90
CA GLU A 9 -19.69 10.12 4.85
C GLU A 9 -20.51 8.84 5.12
N ASN A 10 -20.10 7.69 4.58
CA ASN A 10 -20.71 6.42 4.91
C ASN A 10 -20.17 5.91 6.24
N LYS A 11 -20.98 5.99 7.31
CA LYS A 11 -20.71 5.39 8.62
C LYS A 11 -20.45 3.88 8.57
N GLN A 12 -20.57 3.20 7.44
CA GLN A 12 -20.19 1.78 7.31
C GLN A 12 -18.72 1.56 6.95
N ILE A 13 -18.05 2.57 6.39
CA ILE A 13 -16.64 2.49 6.01
C ILE A 13 -15.82 3.29 7.03
N ARG A 14 -14.80 2.68 7.60
CA ARG A 14 -13.80 3.32 8.45
C ARG A 14 -12.43 3.15 7.81
N PHE A 15 -11.59 4.15 8.00
CA PHE A 15 -10.23 4.16 7.49
C PHE A 15 -9.27 4.47 8.63
N VAL A 16 -8.18 3.71 8.71
CA VAL A 16 -7.08 3.94 9.65
C VAL A 16 -5.77 3.61 8.96
N THR A 17 -4.70 4.31 9.30
CA THR A 17 -3.34 4.00 8.83
C THR A 17 -2.50 3.54 10.01
N PHE A 18 -1.84 2.39 9.88
CA PHE A 18 -0.92 1.91 10.92
C PHE A 18 0.44 2.57 10.81
N HIS A 19 1.03 2.86 11.97
CA HIS A 19 2.38 3.41 12.10
C HIS A 19 3.08 2.76 13.28
N PRO A 20 4.42 2.87 13.41
CA PRO A 20 5.18 2.16 14.45
C PRO A 20 4.71 2.41 15.89
N SER A 21 4.16 3.60 16.16
CA SER A 21 3.62 3.96 17.48
C SER A 21 2.13 3.60 17.68
N PHE A 22 1.45 3.02 16.68
CA PHE A 22 0.03 2.70 16.76
C PHE A 22 -0.15 1.48 17.66
N SER A 23 -1.04 1.57 18.65
CA SER A 23 -1.12 0.57 19.72
C SER A 23 -2.51 -0.06 19.88
N TYR A 24 -2.59 -0.99 20.84
CA TYR A 24 -3.86 -1.62 21.22
C TYR A 24 -4.87 -0.57 21.70
N GLU A 25 -4.39 0.45 22.42
CA GLU A 25 -5.20 1.50 23.00
C GLU A 25 -5.88 2.39 21.95
N ASP A 26 -5.23 2.60 20.80
CA ASP A 26 -5.80 3.33 19.66
C ASP A 26 -6.84 2.49 18.89
N PHE A 27 -6.67 1.17 18.89
CA PHE A 27 -7.41 0.25 18.02
C PHE A 27 -8.61 -0.41 18.70
N ILE A 28 -8.42 -0.92 19.93
CA ILE A 28 -9.43 -1.68 20.67
C ILE A 28 -10.04 -0.82 21.78
N GLU A 29 -9.25 -0.44 22.79
CA GLU A 29 -9.70 0.46 23.86
C GLU A 29 -8.52 1.02 24.68
N GLY A 30 -8.59 2.29 25.05
CA GLY A 30 -7.52 2.99 25.78
C GLY A 30 -8.05 3.81 26.97
N LEU A 31 -7.25 3.90 28.05
CA LEU A 31 -7.60 4.68 29.24
C LEU A 31 -7.19 6.14 29.03
N THR A 32 -8.18 7.04 29.02
CA THR A 32 -7.95 8.49 28.96
C THR A 32 -8.16 9.11 30.34
N ALA A 33 -7.21 9.93 30.78
CA ALA A 33 -7.33 10.76 31.97
C ALA A 33 -7.95 12.12 31.59
N LYS A 34 -9.04 12.50 32.25
CA LYS A 34 -9.65 13.84 32.15
C LYS A 34 -9.69 14.49 33.51
N GLU A 35 -9.22 15.73 33.58
CA GLU A 35 -9.38 16.57 34.77
C GLU A 35 -10.87 16.90 34.95
N THR A 36 -11.39 16.63 36.13
CA THR A 36 -12.76 17.01 36.50
C THR A 36 -12.78 18.46 36.96
N ASP A 37 -13.96 19.08 36.94
CA ASP A 37 -14.17 20.47 37.40
C ASP A 37 -13.71 20.73 38.86
N ASN A 38 -13.52 19.65 39.64
CA ASN A 38 -13.07 19.68 41.03
C ASN A 38 -11.54 19.51 41.19
N GLY A 39 -10.77 19.47 40.08
CA GLY A 39 -9.32 19.27 40.09
C GLY A 39 -8.87 17.84 40.38
N SER A 40 -9.78 16.86 40.36
CA SER A 40 -9.43 15.43 40.46
C SER A 40 -9.33 14.80 39.07
N VAL A 41 -8.51 13.77 38.92
CA VAL A 41 -8.35 13.03 37.65
C VAL A 41 -9.39 11.91 37.58
N SER A 42 -10.20 11.92 36.52
CA SER A 42 -11.11 10.83 36.16
C SER A 42 -10.50 10.00 35.03
N TYR A 43 -10.53 8.68 35.16
CA TYR A 43 -10.14 7.76 34.10
C TYR A 43 -11.40 7.29 33.37
N LYS A 44 -11.40 7.42 32.05
CA LYS A 44 -12.46 6.92 31.18
C LYS A 44 -11.86 5.92 30.20
N MET A 45 -12.57 4.81 30.00
CA MET A 45 -12.28 3.89 28.91
C MET A 45 -12.87 4.49 27.62
N ASP A 46 -12.00 4.81 26.67
CA ASP A 46 -12.42 5.23 25.34
C ASP A 46 -12.24 4.06 24.36
N PRO A 47 -13.26 3.73 23.56
CA PRO A 47 -13.14 2.69 22.55
C PRO A 47 -12.22 3.14 21.42
N GLY A 48 -11.44 2.20 20.89
CA GLY A 48 -10.65 2.41 19.68
C GLY A 48 -11.47 2.13 18.41
N ILE A 49 -10.88 2.46 17.26
CA ILE A 49 -11.59 2.43 15.96
C ILE A 49 -12.16 1.06 15.58
N PHE A 50 -11.49 -0.03 15.97
CA PHE A 50 -11.96 -1.39 15.69
C PHE A 50 -13.13 -1.79 16.61
N LYS A 51 -13.06 -1.44 17.90
CA LYS A 51 -14.18 -1.67 18.83
C LYS A 51 -15.41 -0.87 18.42
N ASP A 52 -15.23 0.37 17.99
CA ASP A 52 -16.30 1.24 17.51
C ASP A 52 -17.00 0.65 16.27
N VAL A 53 -16.24 0.30 15.22
CA VAL A 53 -16.85 -0.26 14.00
C VAL A 53 -17.47 -1.64 14.24
N CYS A 54 -16.91 -2.45 15.14
CA CYS A 54 -17.53 -3.72 15.55
C CYS A 54 -18.87 -3.49 16.25
N THR A 55 -18.97 -2.45 17.08
CA THR A 55 -20.20 -2.09 17.79
C THR A 55 -21.29 -1.68 16.81
N ASP A 56 -20.98 -0.75 15.89
CA ASP A 56 -21.91 -0.29 14.85
C ASP A 56 -22.35 -1.47 13.95
N ALA A 57 -21.40 -2.31 13.52
CA ALA A 57 -21.68 -3.47 12.65
C ALA A 57 -22.55 -4.51 13.35
N LYS A 58 -22.28 -4.79 14.63
CA LYS A 58 -23.04 -5.75 15.44
C LYS A 58 -24.46 -5.27 15.71
N GLU A 59 -24.66 -3.97 15.94
CA GLU A 59 -25.99 -3.39 16.07
C GLU A 59 -26.79 -3.56 14.78
N ALA A 60 -26.21 -3.20 13.63
CA ALA A 60 -26.86 -3.36 12.34
C ALA A 60 -27.15 -4.83 12.00
N TYR A 61 -26.25 -5.74 12.35
CA TYR A 61 -26.44 -7.18 12.20
C TYR A 61 -27.63 -7.68 13.01
N ARG A 62 -27.72 -7.31 14.29
CA ARG A 62 -28.84 -7.72 15.18
C ARG A 62 -30.19 -7.13 14.80
N GLN A 63 -30.19 -5.96 14.17
CA GLN A 63 -31.41 -5.31 13.67
C GLN A 63 -31.86 -5.87 12.31
N THR A 64 -31.03 -6.67 11.65
CA THR A 64 -31.36 -7.27 10.35
C THR A 64 -32.40 -8.38 10.53
N PRO A 65 -33.55 -8.34 9.85
CA PRO A 65 -34.55 -9.40 9.93
C PRO A 65 -34.02 -10.75 9.44
N GLU A 66 -34.53 -11.83 10.02
CA GLU A 66 -34.21 -13.19 9.60
C GLU A 66 -34.48 -13.38 8.08
N GLY A 67 -33.51 -13.99 7.38
CA GLY A 67 -33.56 -14.18 5.93
C GLY A 67 -33.12 -12.97 5.09
N GLN A 68 -32.75 -11.84 5.72
CA GLN A 68 -32.11 -10.72 5.04
C GLN A 68 -30.59 -10.70 5.29
N GLN A 69 -29.85 -10.12 4.34
CA GLN A 69 -28.42 -9.94 4.47
C GLN A 69 -28.14 -8.66 5.28
N ALA A 70 -27.36 -8.79 6.35
CA ALA A 70 -26.94 -7.64 7.15
C ALA A 70 -26.07 -6.69 6.31
N PRO A 71 -26.19 -5.37 6.52
CA PRO A 71 -25.40 -4.41 5.78
C PRO A 71 -23.90 -4.61 6.08
N PRO A 72 -23.02 -4.57 5.06
CA PRO A 72 -21.59 -4.73 5.26
C PRO A 72 -20.99 -3.49 5.92
N TYR A 73 -20.05 -3.72 6.83
CA TYR A 73 -19.15 -2.72 7.39
C TYR A 73 -17.74 -3.04 6.95
N VAL A 74 -16.95 -2.02 6.66
CA VAL A 74 -15.57 -2.20 6.16
C VAL A 74 -14.64 -1.32 6.97
N LEU A 75 -13.60 -1.92 7.54
CA LEU A 75 -12.46 -1.20 8.08
C LEU A 75 -11.27 -1.38 7.14
N ILE A 76 -10.87 -0.28 6.51
CA ILE A 76 -9.67 -0.21 5.69
C ILE A 76 -8.50 0.14 6.61
N ILE A 77 -7.49 -0.73 6.64
CA ILE A 77 -6.27 -0.60 7.43
C ILE A 77 -5.12 -0.38 6.45
N ASP A 78 -4.76 0.88 6.25
CA ASP A 78 -3.68 1.26 5.39
C ASP A 78 -2.32 1.00 6.07
N GLU A 79 -1.32 0.58 5.30
CA GLU A 79 0.03 0.29 5.79
C GLU A 79 0.03 -0.74 6.95
N ILE A 80 -0.80 -1.79 6.82
CA ILE A 80 -1.07 -2.77 7.89
C ILE A 80 0.20 -3.41 8.44
N ASN A 81 1.25 -3.54 7.62
CA ASN A 81 2.52 -4.10 8.05
C ASN A 81 3.30 -3.16 8.99
N ARG A 82 3.15 -1.83 8.92
CA ARG A 82 3.96 -0.85 9.71
C ARG A 82 3.70 -0.86 11.22
N GLY A 83 2.68 -1.57 11.68
CA GLY A 83 2.36 -1.75 13.09
C GLY A 83 2.71 -3.16 13.60
N ASN A 84 2.92 -3.31 14.91
CA ASN A 84 3.00 -4.64 15.51
C ASN A 84 1.58 -5.23 15.62
N LEU A 85 1.17 -5.93 14.56
CA LEU A 85 -0.18 -6.47 14.43
C LEU A 85 -0.60 -7.36 15.60
N ALA A 86 0.29 -8.21 16.12
CA ALA A 86 -0.02 -9.06 17.27
C ALA A 86 -0.35 -8.24 18.53
N LYS A 87 0.38 -7.14 18.75
CA LYS A 87 0.10 -6.22 19.87
C LYS A 87 -1.16 -5.39 19.64
N ILE A 88 -1.35 -4.88 18.43
CA ILE A 88 -2.48 -4.00 18.08
C ILE A 88 -3.82 -4.75 18.20
N PHE A 89 -3.91 -5.97 17.63
CA PHE A 89 -5.13 -6.77 17.72
C PHE A 89 -5.30 -7.43 19.09
N GLY A 90 -4.22 -7.65 19.85
CA GLY A 90 -4.27 -8.28 21.16
C GLY A 90 -5.03 -9.62 21.15
N GLU A 91 -5.95 -9.77 22.08
CA GLU A 91 -6.84 -10.93 22.21
C GLU A 91 -7.80 -11.10 21.02
N THR A 92 -8.23 -10.00 20.39
CA THR A 92 -9.25 -10.02 19.31
C THR A 92 -8.73 -10.66 18.03
N ILE A 93 -7.42 -10.87 17.91
CA ILE A 93 -6.76 -11.46 16.75
C ILE A 93 -7.35 -12.83 16.37
N THR A 94 -7.86 -13.60 17.35
CA THR A 94 -8.47 -14.91 17.12
C THR A 94 -9.82 -14.80 16.41
N GLN A 95 -10.58 -13.73 16.66
CA GLN A 95 -11.90 -13.49 16.06
C GLN A 95 -11.82 -12.96 14.62
N LEU A 96 -10.61 -12.79 14.07
CA LEU A 96 -10.45 -12.50 12.65
C LEU A 96 -10.84 -13.70 11.78
N GLU A 97 -10.71 -14.92 12.32
CA GLU A 97 -11.12 -16.16 11.67
C GLU A 97 -12.65 -16.24 11.58
N LEU A 98 -13.18 -16.60 10.41
CA LEU A 98 -14.61 -16.51 10.12
C LEU A 98 -15.47 -17.42 11.02
N ASP A 99 -14.95 -18.59 11.38
CA ASP A 99 -15.63 -19.57 12.23
C ASP A 99 -15.66 -19.17 13.72
N LYS A 100 -14.89 -18.14 14.13
CA LYS A 100 -14.80 -17.65 15.52
C LYS A 100 -15.65 -16.42 15.81
N ARG A 101 -16.37 -15.91 14.79
CA ARG A 101 -17.19 -14.70 14.87
C ARG A 101 -18.57 -14.98 15.44
N LEU A 102 -19.30 -13.90 15.72
CA LEU A 102 -20.68 -13.97 16.22
C LEU A 102 -21.55 -14.84 15.30
N ASP A 103 -22.34 -15.73 15.90
CA ASP A 103 -23.26 -16.69 15.28
C ASP A 103 -22.60 -17.72 14.35
N ALA A 104 -21.28 -17.90 14.45
CA ALA A 104 -20.55 -18.97 13.75
C ALA A 104 -20.49 -20.26 14.59
N ASP A 105 -20.22 -21.40 13.92
CA ASP A 105 -20.20 -22.73 14.55
C ASP A 105 -19.25 -22.83 15.76
N GLU A 106 -18.13 -22.09 15.72
CA GLU A 106 -17.09 -22.09 16.74
C GLU A 106 -16.92 -20.69 17.35
N GLU A 107 -18.02 -19.95 17.52
CA GLU A 107 -18.03 -18.61 18.12
C GLU A 107 -17.19 -18.58 19.41
N VAL A 108 -16.30 -17.59 19.50
CA VAL A 108 -15.50 -17.33 20.70
C VAL A 108 -15.84 -15.94 21.20
N GLU A 109 -16.48 -15.82 22.36
CA GLU A 109 -16.60 -14.55 23.07
C GLU A 109 -15.36 -14.32 23.95
N LEU A 110 -14.76 -13.14 23.84
CA LEU A 110 -13.57 -12.74 24.59
C LEU A 110 -13.92 -11.71 25.67
N SER A 111 -13.09 -11.60 26.70
CA SER A 111 -13.15 -10.51 27.68
C SER A 111 -12.01 -9.54 27.38
N LEU A 112 -12.34 -8.27 27.13
CA LEU A 112 -11.33 -7.26 26.81
C LEU A 112 -10.43 -6.94 28.02
N ALA A 113 -9.14 -6.75 27.77
CA ALA A 113 -8.13 -6.67 28.82
C ALA A 113 -8.24 -5.46 29.77
N HIS A 114 -8.76 -4.32 29.30
CA HIS A 114 -8.84 -3.10 30.12
C HIS A 114 -10.21 -2.90 30.76
N SER A 115 -11.29 -3.14 30.00
CA SER A 115 -12.67 -2.98 30.47
C SER A 115 -13.23 -4.23 31.15
N GLY A 116 -12.79 -5.42 30.75
CA GLY A 116 -13.44 -6.68 31.09
C GLY A 116 -14.74 -6.93 30.33
N ASP A 117 -15.09 -6.08 29.36
CA ASP A 117 -16.33 -6.19 28.61
C ASP A 117 -16.30 -7.44 27.69
N PRO A 118 -17.44 -8.15 27.53
CA PRO A 118 -17.54 -9.21 26.55
C PRO A 118 -17.49 -8.63 25.13
N PHE A 119 -16.70 -9.24 24.26
CA PHE A 119 -16.45 -8.77 22.90
C PHE A 119 -16.44 -9.93 21.90
N VAL A 120 -17.13 -9.72 20.78
CA VAL A 120 -17.13 -10.63 19.63
C VAL A 120 -17.31 -9.86 18.34
N VAL A 121 -16.46 -10.16 17.35
CA VAL A 121 -16.50 -9.55 16.01
C VAL A 121 -17.73 -10.05 15.24
N PRO A 122 -18.57 -9.16 14.68
CA PRO A 122 -19.74 -9.56 13.92
C PRO A 122 -19.36 -10.04 12.49
N PRO A 123 -20.14 -10.94 11.88
CA PRO A 123 -19.81 -11.53 10.58
C PRO A 123 -19.95 -10.53 9.42
N ASN A 124 -20.68 -9.44 9.58
CA ASN A 124 -20.84 -8.38 8.57
C ASN A 124 -19.71 -7.34 8.56
N LEU A 125 -18.65 -7.50 9.37
CA LEU A 125 -17.46 -6.65 9.34
C LEU A 125 -16.35 -7.25 8.46
N TYR A 126 -15.87 -6.49 7.49
CA TYR A 126 -14.77 -6.83 6.60
C TYR A 126 -13.55 -5.98 6.92
N LEU A 127 -12.38 -6.60 6.98
CA LEU A 127 -11.11 -5.92 7.14
C LEU A 127 -10.34 -5.97 5.83
N ILE A 128 -9.92 -4.81 5.32
CA ILE A 128 -9.12 -4.69 4.11
C ILE A 128 -7.81 -4.02 4.50
N GLY A 129 -6.72 -4.78 4.48
CA GLY A 129 -5.38 -4.26 4.72
C GLY A 129 -4.67 -3.91 3.42
N THR A 130 -4.08 -2.73 3.31
CA THR A 130 -3.09 -2.44 2.26
C THR A 130 -1.68 -2.69 2.84
N MET A 131 -0.76 -3.13 2.00
CA MET A 131 0.60 -3.43 2.42
C MET A 131 1.59 -3.04 1.33
N ASN A 132 2.55 -2.19 1.68
CA ASN A 132 3.71 -1.99 0.83
C ASN A 132 4.72 -3.13 1.05
N THR A 133 4.92 -3.96 0.03
CA THR A 133 5.83 -5.11 0.10
C THR A 133 7.30 -4.76 -0.16
N ALA A 134 7.59 -3.54 -0.62
CA ALA A 134 8.96 -3.08 -0.90
C ALA A 134 9.72 -2.72 0.38
N ASP A 135 9.01 -2.40 1.46
CA ASP A 135 9.60 -1.91 2.71
C ASP A 135 10.09 -3.08 3.57
N GLN A 136 11.42 -3.19 3.68
CA GLN A 136 12.12 -4.21 4.47
C GLN A 136 12.25 -3.85 5.96
N SER A 137 11.88 -2.62 6.37
CA SER A 137 12.04 -2.11 7.74
C SER A 137 10.99 -2.65 8.73
N ILE A 138 10.12 -3.53 8.26
CA ILE A 138 8.84 -3.83 8.90
C ILE A 138 8.81 -5.26 9.46
N SER A 139 8.11 -5.47 10.59
CA SER A 139 7.86 -6.81 11.11
C SER A 139 7.13 -7.64 10.05
N LEU A 140 7.76 -8.73 9.61
CA LEU A 140 7.12 -9.71 8.73
C LEU A 140 5.75 -10.05 9.32
N VAL A 141 4.70 -9.97 8.51
CA VAL A 141 3.38 -10.46 8.92
C VAL A 141 3.52 -11.92 9.30
N ASP A 142 3.39 -12.18 10.61
CA ASP A 142 3.62 -13.49 11.20
C ASP A 142 2.72 -14.55 10.55
N ALA A 143 3.16 -15.80 10.53
CA ALA A 143 2.40 -16.93 10.00
C ALA A 143 0.99 -17.01 10.60
N ALA A 144 0.84 -16.61 11.87
CA ALA A 144 -0.44 -16.55 12.58
C ALA A 144 -1.41 -15.49 12.02
N LEU A 145 -0.92 -14.44 11.39
CA LEU A 145 -1.75 -13.44 10.70
C LEU A 145 -1.97 -13.82 9.25
N ARG A 146 -0.98 -14.44 8.59
CA ARG A 146 -1.15 -14.91 7.21
C ARG A 146 -2.30 -15.90 7.05
N ARG A 147 -2.57 -16.73 8.06
CA ARG A 147 -3.71 -17.66 8.03
C ARG A 147 -5.08 -16.98 8.20
N ARG A 148 -5.12 -15.71 8.63
CA ARG A 148 -6.35 -14.96 8.99
C ARG A 148 -6.76 -13.95 7.92
N PHE A 149 -5.88 -13.68 6.97
CA PHE A 149 -6.12 -12.77 5.85
C PHE A 149 -5.96 -13.50 4.52
N GLY A 150 -6.82 -13.18 3.56
CA GLY A 150 -6.55 -13.48 2.15
C GLY A 150 -5.54 -12.48 1.60
N PHE A 151 -4.52 -12.95 0.88
CA PHE A 151 -3.50 -12.09 0.28
C PHE A 151 -3.78 -11.95 -1.21
N LEU A 152 -4.05 -10.71 -1.64
CA LEU A 152 -4.18 -10.34 -3.03
C LEU A 152 -2.96 -9.50 -3.43
N SER A 153 -2.30 -9.88 -4.52
CA SER A 153 -1.15 -9.17 -5.06
C SER A 153 -1.62 -8.19 -6.12
N PHE A 154 -1.15 -6.94 -6.05
CA PHE A 154 -1.40 -5.90 -7.04
C PHE A 154 -0.06 -5.52 -7.67
N PRO A 155 0.43 -6.28 -8.67
CA PRO A 155 1.64 -5.90 -9.39
C PRO A 155 1.40 -4.62 -10.22
N PRO A 156 2.45 -3.97 -10.74
CA PRO A 156 2.29 -2.90 -11.70
C PRO A 156 1.53 -3.39 -12.94
N GLU A 157 0.40 -2.77 -13.23
CA GLU A 157 -0.38 -2.95 -14.46
C GLU A 157 -0.03 -1.85 -15.47
N TYR A 158 0.07 -2.19 -16.76
CA TYR A 158 0.47 -1.25 -17.82
C TYR A 158 -0.72 -0.84 -18.69
N GLU A 159 -1.78 -1.64 -18.70
CA GLU A 159 -3.04 -1.38 -19.38
C GLU A 159 -3.72 -0.10 -18.86
N VAL A 160 -3.46 0.27 -17.60
CA VAL A 160 -3.96 1.52 -16.98
C VAL A 160 -3.53 2.78 -17.73
N PHE A 161 -2.43 2.73 -18.49
CA PHE A 161 -1.99 3.87 -19.29
C PHE A 161 -2.90 4.12 -20.49
N GLU A 162 -3.51 3.07 -21.07
CA GLU A 162 -4.48 3.21 -22.16
C GLU A 162 -5.78 3.85 -21.69
N GLU A 163 -6.14 3.66 -20.42
CA GLU A 163 -7.30 4.31 -19.80
C GLU A 163 -7.00 5.75 -19.35
N ALA A 164 -5.77 6.00 -18.90
CA ALA A 164 -5.37 7.31 -18.37
C ALA A 164 -5.05 8.33 -19.47
N TYR A 165 -4.57 7.89 -20.64
CA TYR A 165 -4.06 8.75 -21.70
C TYR A 165 -4.75 8.49 -23.04
N ASP A 166 -5.14 9.57 -23.72
CA ASP A 166 -5.49 9.52 -25.14
C ASP A 166 -4.26 9.91 -25.98
N PHE A 167 -3.37 8.95 -26.21
CA PHE A 167 -2.13 9.14 -26.97
C PHE A 167 -2.35 9.70 -28.39
N LYS A 168 -3.56 9.64 -28.95
CA LYS A 168 -3.86 10.19 -30.29
C LYS A 168 -4.12 11.68 -30.26
N GLU A 169 -4.63 12.21 -29.15
CA GLU A 169 -4.96 13.63 -28.99
C GLU A 169 -3.90 14.41 -28.20
N MET A 170 -2.96 13.70 -27.58
CA MET A 170 -1.85 14.28 -26.84
C MET A 170 -0.78 14.90 -27.75
N ASP A 171 0.04 15.77 -27.16
CA ASP A 171 1.22 16.31 -27.83
C ASP A 171 2.13 15.16 -28.31
N PRO A 172 2.60 15.15 -29.58
CA PRO A 172 3.41 14.06 -30.11
C PRO A 172 4.75 13.87 -29.38
N GLU A 173 5.32 14.94 -28.84
CA GLU A 173 6.58 14.87 -28.10
C GLU A 173 6.37 14.22 -26.73
N LEU A 174 5.34 14.66 -26.00
CA LEU A 174 4.92 14.03 -24.75
C LEU A 174 4.59 12.55 -24.95
N THR A 175 3.83 12.24 -26.01
CA THR A 175 3.45 10.86 -26.36
C THR A 175 4.68 9.97 -26.52
N ARG A 176 5.67 10.41 -27.30
CA ARG A 176 6.90 9.64 -27.52
C ARG A 176 7.67 9.39 -26.22
N VAL A 177 7.80 10.40 -25.36
CA VAL A 177 8.54 10.25 -24.09
C VAL A 177 7.79 9.34 -23.10
N LEU A 178 6.46 9.42 -23.05
CA LEU A 178 5.64 8.53 -22.23
C LEU A 178 5.70 7.08 -22.71
N GLU A 179 5.49 6.82 -24.01
CA GLU A 179 5.58 5.47 -24.59
C GLU A 179 6.96 4.85 -24.32
N ALA A 180 8.03 5.65 -24.49
CA ALA A 180 9.38 5.19 -24.20
C ALA A 180 9.58 4.86 -22.71
N SER A 181 9.01 5.68 -21.82
CA SER A 181 9.06 5.50 -20.37
C SER A 181 8.28 4.28 -19.90
N ILE A 182 7.07 4.06 -20.42
CA ILE A 182 6.21 2.92 -20.09
C ILE A 182 6.91 1.62 -20.47
N THR A 183 7.42 1.54 -21.70
CA THR A 183 8.15 0.35 -22.19
C THR A 183 9.42 0.10 -21.39
N ALA A 184 10.18 1.15 -21.08
CA ALA A 184 11.37 1.01 -20.24
C ALA A 184 11.03 0.55 -18.81
N LEU A 185 9.95 1.04 -18.22
CA LEU A 185 9.47 0.61 -16.91
C LEU A 185 9.06 -0.87 -16.91
N GLU A 186 8.45 -1.35 -17.99
CA GLU A 186 8.13 -2.77 -18.20
C GLU A 186 9.39 -3.63 -18.23
N ILE A 187 10.38 -3.23 -19.03
CA ILE A 187 11.68 -3.91 -19.13
C ILE A 187 12.38 -3.94 -17.76
N ILE A 188 12.47 -2.80 -17.07
CA ILE A 188 13.11 -2.71 -15.75
C ILE A 188 12.40 -3.63 -14.75
N ASN A 189 11.06 -3.63 -14.72
CA ASN A 189 10.32 -4.49 -13.81
C ASN A 189 10.48 -5.98 -14.11
N ARG A 190 10.59 -6.35 -15.38
CA ARG A 190 10.95 -7.72 -15.77
C ARG A 190 12.35 -8.08 -15.28
N ASN A 191 13.33 -7.19 -15.48
CA ASN A 191 14.71 -7.41 -15.06
C ASN A 191 14.82 -7.54 -13.52
N ILE A 192 14.04 -6.76 -12.76
CA ILE A 192 13.91 -6.90 -11.30
C ILE A 192 13.44 -8.31 -10.90
N LEU A 193 12.48 -8.88 -11.63
CA LEU A 193 11.98 -10.24 -11.38
C LEU A 193 12.99 -11.32 -11.76
N ASP A 194 13.65 -11.17 -12.91
CA ASP A 194 14.55 -12.19 -13.47
C ASP A 194 15.84 -12.37 -12.67
N THR A 195 16.34 -11.29 -12.06
CA THR A 195 17.54 -11.37 -11.20
C THR A 195 17.33 -12.26 -9.98
N GLY A 196 16.09 -12.29 -9.45
CA GLY A 196 15.76 -12.95 -8.19
C GLY A 196 16.40 -12.32 -6.93
N GLU A 197 17.22 -11.27 -7.08
CA GLU A 197 17.99 -10.66 -5.99
C GLU A 197 17.15 -9.71 -5.14
N LEU A 198 16.28 -8.95 -5.81
CA LEU A 198 15.44 -7.91 -5.18
C LEU A 198 14.07 -8.45 -4.73
N GLY A 199 13.57 -9.47 -5.43
CA GLY A 199 12.25 -10.06 -5.22
C GLY A 199 11.10 -9.23 -5.80
N LYS A 200 9.95 -9.87 -6.01
CA LYS A 200 8.77 -9.28 -6.67
C LYS A 200 8.23 -7.99 -6.04
N GLY A 201 8.47 -7.77 -4.75
CA GLY A 201 7.97 -6.58 -4.05
C GLY A 201 8.70 -5.29 -4.44
N LYS A 202 9.79 -5.39 -5.21
CA LYS A 202 10.61 -4.25 -5.67
C LYS A 202 10.27 -3.79 -7.09
N GLN A 203 9.23 -4.33 -7.73
CA GLN A 203 8.76 -3.76 -8.99
C GLN A 203 8.28 -2.31 -8.76
N VAL A 204 8.61 -1.43 -9.68
CA VAL A 204 8.23 -0.02 -9.67
C VAL A 204 6.79 0.14 -10.15
N GLY A 205 5.96 0.81 -9.36
CA GLY A 205 4.54 1.02 -9.67
C GLY A 205 4.30 1.96 -10.86
N HIS A 206 3.22 1.71 -11.61
CA HIS A 206 2.80 2.55 -12.74
C HIS A 206 2.41 3.98 -12.35
N SER A 207 2.12 4.24 -11.07
CA SER A 207 1.68 5.54 -10.58
C SER A 207 2.69 6.67 -10.83
N TYR A 208 3.98 6.35 -10.94
CA TYR A 208 5.03 7.33 -11.27
C TYR A 208 4.90 7.91 -12.67
N LEU A 209 4.19 7.23 -13.59
CA LEU A 209 3.99 7.67 -14.97
C LEU A 209 2.54 8.06 -15.27
N LEU A 210 1.67 8.15 -14.26
CA LEU A 210 0.28 8.60 -14.43
C LEU A 210 0.14 10.11 -14.21
N ASN A 211 -0.81 10.71 -14.91
CA ASN A 211 -1.24 12.12 -14.77
C ASN A 211 -0.18 13.19 -15.12
N HIS A 212 0.80 12.87 -15.97
CA HIS A 212 1.72 13.84 -16.57
C HIS A 212 1.08 14.64 -17.70
N GLU A 213 1.26 15.96 -17.70
CA GLU A 213 0.70 16.88 -18.69
C GLU A 213 1.77 17.49 -19.61
N SER A 214 3.06 17.32 -19.30
CA SER A 214 4.18 17.84 -20.07
C SER A 214 5.39 16.91 -20.09
N VAL A 215 6.29 17.09 -21.07
CA VAL A 215 7.55 16.33 -21.17
C VAL A 215 8.40 16.51 -19.91
N ASP A 216 8.43 17.73 -19.37
CA ASP A 216 9.20 18.06 -18.17
C ASP A 216 8.68 17.27 -16.95
N ASP A 217 7.37 17.02 -16.85
CA ASP A 217 6.80 16.20 -15.76
C ASP A 217 7.35 14.77 -15.81
N VAL A 218 7.42 14.18 -17.01
CA VAL A 218 7.96 12.83 -17.21
C VAL A 218 9.46 12.79 -16.91
N VAL A 219 10.23 13.78 -17.39
CA VAL A 219 11.68 13.87 -17.09
C VAL A 219 11.91 14.02 -15.59
N ASN A 220 11.11 14.84 -14.91
CA ASN A 220 11.17 15.02 -13.47
C ASN A 220 10.76 13.75 -12.71
N ALA A 221 9.78 12.99 -13.22
CA ALA A 221 9.40 11.71 -12.64
C ALA A 221 10.56 10.71 -12.66
N TRP A 222 11.30 10.64 -13.77
CA TRP A 222 12.52 9.82 -13.84
C TRP A 222 13.60 10.32 -12.90
N ARG A 223 13.92 11.62 -12.95
CA ARG A 223 15.02 12.21 -12.20
C ARG A 223 14.83 12.15 -10.69
N PHE A 224 13.62 12.46 -10.21
CA PHE A 224 13.37 12.68 -8.78
C PHE A 224 12.65 11.51 -8.10
N ASN A 225 12.07 10.58 -8.86
CA ASN A 225 11.31 9.48 -8.27
C ASN A 225 11.81 8.09 -8.72
N ILE A 226 11.83 7.81 -10.04
CA ILE A 226 12.13 6.46 -10.53
C ILE A 226 13.61 6.11 -10.34
N LEU A 227 14.55 6.93 -10.84
CA LEU A 227 15.98 6.63 -10.72
C LEU A 227 16.44 6.60 -9.25
N PRO A 228 16.04 7.55 -8.37
CA PRO A 228 16.39 7.46 -6.94
C PRO A 228 15.88 6.19 -6.26
N LEU A 229 14.68 5.72 -6.62
CA LEU A 229 14.14 4.46 -6.09
C LEU A 229 14.98 3.26 -6.53
N LEU A 230 15.37 3.20 -7.80
CA LEU A 230 16.22 2.14 -8.33
C LEU A 230 17.61 2.18 -7.69
N ASP A 231 18.17 3.37 -7.49
CA ASP A 231 19.46 3.57 -6.81
C ASP A 231 19.43 3.04 -5.37
N GLU A 232 18.34 3.29 -4.64
CA GLU A 232 18.13 2.74 -3.30
C GLU A 232 18.12 1.20 -3.30
N TYR A 233 17.52 0.55 -4.31
CA TYR A 233 17.48 -0.91 -4.41
C TYR A 233 18.87 -1.54 -4.53
N TYR A 234 19.82 -0.82 -5.14
CA TYR A 234 21.20 -1.25 -5.32
C TYR A 234 22.16 -0.60 -4.32
N PHE A 235 21.67 0.13 -3.31
CA PHE A 235 22.46 0.78 -2.27
C PHE A 235 23.60 1.67 -2.83
N GLY A 236 23.35 2.38 -3.93
CA GLY A 236 24.36 3.22 -4.59
C GLY A 236 25.37 2.47 -5.47
N ASP A 237 25.14 1.19 -5.78
CA ASP A 237 25.93 0.41 -6.76
C ASP A 237 25.41 0.68 -8.18
N ILE A 238 25.85 1.82 -8.73
CA ILE A 238 25.43 2.34 -10.04
C ILE A 238 25.84 1.42 -11.18
N GLU A 239 27.03 0.81 -11.12
CA GLU A 239 27.48 -0.14 -12.15
C GLU A 239 26.57 -1.37 -12.20
N ARG A 240 26.20 -1.91 -11.04
CA ARG A 240 25.26 -3.03 -10.97
C ARG A 240 23.86 -2.64 -11.41
N LEU A 241 23.37 -1.46 -11.00
CA LEU A 241 22.08 -0.94 -11.43
C LEU A 241 22.02 -0.83 -12.96
N GLN A 242 23.04 -0.23 -13.60
CA GLN A 242 23.09 -0.07 -15.06
C GLN A 242 23.14 -1.41 -15.78
N SER A 243 24.03 -2.32 -15.36
CA SER A 243 24.21 -3.62 -16.03
C SER A 243 22.98 -4.51 -15.88
N VAL A 244 22.33 -4.48 -14.72
CA VAL A 244 21.21 -5.37 -14.41
C VAL A 244 19.87 -4.81 -14.87
N LEU A 245 19.58 -3.53 -14.63
CA LEU A 245 18.27 -2.96 -14.94
C LEU A 245 18.22 -2.29 -16.32
N PHE A 246 19.32 -1.69 -16.77
CA PHE A 246 19.40 -0.97 -18.05
C PHE A 246 20.17 -1.73 -19.14
N GLU A 247 20.63 -2.95 -18.83
CA GLU A 247 21.36 -3.85 -19.74
C GLU A 247 22.53 -3.14 -20.44
N THR A 248 23.22 -2.24 -19.72
CA THR A 248 24.30 -1.42 -20.28
C THR A 248 25.46 -1.26 -19.31
N GLU A 249 26.67 -1.14 -19.84
CA GLU A 249 27.89 -0.84 -19.07
C GLU A 249 28.07 0.67 -18.82
N SER A 250 27.35 1.51 -19.57
CA SER A 250 27.42 2.97 -19.45
C SER A 250 26.11 3.59 -19.90
N SER A 251 25.59 4.49 -19.07
CA SER A 251 24.40 5.30 -19.35
C SER A 251 24.67 6.75 -18.96
N ALA A 252 24.22 7.68 -19.79
CA ALA A 252 24.31 9.11 -19.52
C ALA A 252 23.37 9.58 -18.39
N LEU A 253 22.56 8.68 -17.81
CA LEU A 253 21.72 8.98 -16.66
C LEU A 253 22.48 8.96 -15.32
N PHE A 254 23.71 8.43 -15.29
CA PHE A 254 24.46 8.23 -14.06
C PHE A 254 25.90 8.72 -14.17
N ASP A 255 26.39 9.37 -13.11
CA ASP A 255 27.80 9.68 -12.91
C ASP A 255 28.43 8.56 -12.07
N VAL A 256 29.10 7.61 -12.73
CA VAL A 256 29.74 6.45 -12.09
C VAL A 256 30.89 6.88 -11.16
N GLU A 257 31.61 7.96 -11.49
CA GLU A 257 32.72 8.42 -10.66
C GLU A 257 32.23 9.02 -9.33
N ARG A 258 31.11 9.75 -9.37
CA ARG A 258 30.47 10.34 -8.19
C ARG A 258 29.47 9.43 -7.50
N ARG A 259 29.07 8.34 -8.16
CA ARG A 259 28.06 7.39 -7.71
C ARG A 259 26.72 8.08 -7.43
N GLU A 260 26.30 8.92 -8.37
CA GLU A 260 25.05 9.67 -8.29
C GLU A 260 24.31 9.64 -9.64
N ILE A 261 23.03 9.99 -9.61
CA ILE A 261 22.24 10.24 -10.81
C ILE A 261 22.73 11.56 -11.42
N ASP A 262 23.06 11.55 -12.71
CA ASP A 262 23.56 12.73 -13.40
C ASP A 262 22.41 13.69 -13.78
N THR A 263 22.76 14.92 -14.14
CA THR A 263 21.86 15.85 -14.79
C THR A 263 21.71 15.48 -16.27
N PHE A 264 20.48 15.21 -16.71
CA PHE A 264 20.18 14.87 -18.10
C PHE A 264 18.97 15.65 -18.60
N ASP A 265 18.93 16.03 -19.88
CA ASP A 265 17.74 16.61 -20.48
C ASP A 265 16.82 15.53 -21.06
N ARG A 266 15.75 15.97 -21.72
CA ARG A 266 14.79 15.07 -22.39
C ARG A 266 15.42 14.23 -23.49
N GLU A 267 16.42 14.75 -24.21
CA GLU A 267 17.02 14.06 -25.37
C GLU A 267 17.90 12.92 -24.86
N THR A 268 18.67 13.18 -23.82
CA THR A 268 19.44 12.16 -23.11
C THR A 268 18.53 11.08 -22.52
N LEU A 269 17.46 11.47 -21.81
CA LEU A 269 16.53 10.49 -21.25
C LEU A 269 15.93 9.61 -22.34
N LEU A 270 15.39 10.21 -23.40
CA LEU A 270 14.75 9.47 -24.48
C LEU A 270 15.71 8.49 -25.17
N ALA A 271 16.95 8.91 -25.44
CA ALA A 271 17.96 8.06 -26.06
C ALA A 271 18.31 6.84 -25.20
N GLU A 272 18.39 7.01 -23.89
CA GLU A 272 18.69 5.93 -22.94
C GLU A 272 17.52 4.93 -22.83
N LEU A 273 16.28 5.42 -22.78
CA LEU A 273 15.08 4.57 -22.75
C LEU A 273 14.86 3.81 -24.06
N GLU A 274 15.01 4.46 -25.22
CA GLU A 274 14.93 3.80 -26.55
C GLU A 274 16.10 2.80 -26.74
N GLY A 275 17.27 3.13 -26.20
CA GLY A 275 18.43 2.24 -26.18
C GLY A 275 18.14 0.96 -25.38
N LEU A 276 17.51 1.07 -24.21
CA LEU A 276 17.11 -0.08 -23.39
C LEU A 276 16.14 -1.00 -24.14
N GLN A 277 15.13 -0.44 -24.79
CA GLN A 277 14.19 -1.21 -25.62
C GLN A 277 14.90 -1.98 -26.72
N THR A 278 15.85 -1.32 -27.38
CA THR A 278 16.62 -1.93 -28.46
C THR A 278 17.44 -3.10 -27.95
N ARG A 279 18.10 -2.98 -26.78
CA ARG A 279 18.91 -4.05 -26.19
C ARG A 279 18.06 -5.24 -25.77
N SER A 280 16.96 -4.98 -25.05
CA SER A 280 16.06 -6.03 -24.56
C SER A 280 15.34 -6.79 -25.68
N ALA A 281 15.14 -6.19 -26.86
CA ALA A 281 14.49 -6.86 -27.99
C ALA A 281 15.34 -7.98 -28.61
N TYR A 282 16.65 -8.05 -28.33
CA TYR A 282 17.55 -9.08 -28.85
C TYR A 282 17.69 -10.31 -27.94
N ASP A 283 17.10 -10.29 -26.73
CA ASP A 283 17.18 -11.39 -25.75
C ASP A 283 15.94 -12.32 -25.75
N VAL A 284 15.06 -12.22 -26.76
CA VAL A 284 13.89 -13.10 -26.97
C VAL A 284 14.10 -14.07 -28.13
#